data_AF-A0A948RHU2-F1
#
_entry.id   AF-A0A948RHU2-F1
#
_cell.length_a   1.000
_cell.length_b   1.000
_cell.length_c   1.000
_cell.angle_alpha   90.00
_cell.angle_beta   90.00
_cell.angle_gamma   90.00
#
_symmetry.space_group_name_H-M   'P 1'
#
loop_
_entity.id
_entity.type
_entity.pdbx_description
1 polymer ?
#
loop_
_entity_poly.entity_id
_entity_poly.type
_entity_poly.pdbx_seq_one_letter_code
_entity_poly.pdbx_strand_id
1 'polypeptide(L)'
;LSGLANANFAMLKFNSGAGNYTLDFSGGLIRDASVSVETGVSNMTLVIPAGVPVQLTVESGLSNVNVPEGWAKNGNVYTQTGSGPALTIIVEIGAGNLTISR
;
A
#
# COMPACT_ATOMS: atom_id res chain seq x y z
N LEU A 1 -7.94 6.23 -6.86
CA LEU A 1 -8.02 7.39 -5.96
C LEU A 1 -6.63 8.00 -5.91
N SER A 2 -6.50 9.33 -6.07
CA SER A 2 -5.21 10.03 -6.14
C SER A 2 -5.01 11.03 -5.01
N GLY A 3 -3.74 11.33 -4.72
CA GLY A 3 -3.36 12.35 -3.72
C GLY A 3 -3.82 12.04 -2.30
N LEU A 4 -3.96 10.76 -1.93
CA LEU A 4 -4.59 10.34 -0.68
C LEU A 4 -3.87 10.88 0.56
N ALA A 5 -2.55 11.09 0.52
CA ALA A 5 -1.81 11.63 1.65
C ALA A 5 -2.28 13.06 2.03
N ASN A 6 -2.79 13.83 1.06
CA ASN A 6 -3.32 15.18 1.32
C ASN A 6 -4.65 15.17 2.08
N ALA A 7 -5.34 14.02 2.19
CA ALA A 7 -6.59 13.92 2.93
C ALA A 7 -6.38 13.96 4.47
N ASN A 8 -5.12 13.97 4.94
CA ASN A 8 -4.77 14.03 6.36
C ASN A 8 -5.50 12.95 7.20
N PHE A 9 -5.63 11.75 6.64
CA PHE A 9 -6.31 10.65 7.30
C PHE A 9 -5.40 10.04 8.37
N ALA A 10 -6.00 9.60 9.47
CA ALA A 10 -5.34 8.69 10.42
C ALA A 10 -5.53 7.24 10.01
N MET A 11 -6.69 6.92 9.40
CA MET A 11 -7.07 5.59 8.96
C MET A 11 -7.79 5.67 7.61
N LEU A 12 -7.45 4.77 6.70
CA LEU A 12 -8.15 4.54 5.46
C LEU A 12 -8.53 3.05 5.37
N LYS A 13 -9.80 2.76 5.10
CA LYS A 13 -10.27 1.40 4.80
C LYS A 13 -10.78 1.33 3.37
N PHE A 14 -10.29 0.36 2.60
CA PHE A 14 -10.70 0.12 1.23
C PHE A 14 -11.14 -1.33 1.05
N ASN A 15 -12.43 -1.54 0.79
CA ASN A 15 -13.01 -2.86 0.57
C ASN A 15 -13.52 -2.95 -0.88
N SER A 16 -13.18 -4.03 -1.58
CA SER A 16 -13.64 -4.25 -2.95
C SER A 16 -13.81 -5.73 -3.28
N GLY A 17 -14.64 -6.06 -4.27
CA GLY A 17 -14.86 -7.44 -4.70
C GLY A 17 -13.81 -7.90 -5.71
N ALA A 18 -14.08 -7.62 -6.98
CA ALA A 18 -13.14 -7.86 -8.07
C ALA A 18 -12.88 -6.59 -8.86
N GLY A 19 -11.71 -6.47 -9.49
CA GLY A 19 -11.39 -5.34 -10.38
C GLY A 19 -9.95 -4.87 -10.34
N ASN A 20 -9.71 -3.72 -10.95
CA ASN A 20 -8.39 -3.08 -11.01
C ASN A 20 -8.45 -1.77 -10.23
N TYR A 21 -7.58 -1.62 -9.23
CA TYR A 21 -7.63 -0.49 -8.31
C TYR A 21 -6.27 0.17 -8.18
N THR A 22 -6.29 1.50 -8.06
CA THR A 22 -5.11 2.29 -7.76
C THR A 22 -5.38 3.17 -6.56
N LEU A 23 -4.59 2.99 -5.51
CA LEU A 23 -4.54 3.86 -4.35
C LEU A 23 -3.23 4.63 -4.43
N ASP A 24 -3.34 5.92 -4.70
CA ASP A 24 -2.19 6.79 -4.86
C ASP A 24 -2.01 7.68 -3.62
N PHE A 25 -0.93 7.40 -2.89
CA PHE A 25 -0.50 8.07 -1.65
C PHE A 25 0.51 9.19 -1.90
N SER A 26 0.59 9.71 -3.13
CA SER A 26 1.27 10.98 -3.38
C SER A 26 0.65 12.12 -2.56
N GLY A 27 1.43 13.16 -2.31
CA GLY A 27 1.07 14.29 -1.46
C GLY A 27 1.88 14.35 -0.16
N GLY A 28 1.44 15.21 0.74
CA GLY A 28 2.12 15.46 2.01
C GLY A 28 1.48 14.71 3.16
N LEU A 29 2.08 13.60 3.59
CA LEU A 29 1.68 12.94 4.83
C LEU A 29 2.19 13.76 6.02
N ILE A 30 1.27 14.33 6.80
CA ILE A 30 1.60 15.22 7.95
C ILE A 30 1.45 14.55 9.33
N ARG A 31 1.01 13.29 9.35
CA ARG A 31 0.86 12.45 10.55
C ARG A 31 0.95 10.98 10.17
N ASP A 32 1.26 10.12 11.14
CA ASP A 32 1.23 8.68 10.91
C ASP A 32 -0.18 8.25 10.54
N ALA A 33 -0.24 7.28 9.61
CA ALA A 33 -1.49 6.81 9.06
C ALA A 33 -1.48 5.30 8.81
N SER A 34 -2.65 4.70 8.97
CA SER A 34 -2.87 3.27 8.73
C SER A 34 -3.85 3.06 7.58
N VAL A 35 -3.56 2.08 6.74
CA VAL A 35 -4.39 1.69 5.60
C VAL A 35 -4.69 0.21 5.69
N SER A 36 -5.96 -0.16 5.59
CA SER A 36 -6.41 -1.53 5.47
C SER A 36 -7.11 -1.71 4.14
N VAL A 37 -6.65 -2.68 3.37
CA VAL A 37 -7.20 -3.02 2.05
C VAL A 37 -7.66 -4.47 2.07
N GLU A 38 -8.92 -4.70 1.70
CA GLU A 38 -9.50 -6.05 1.58
C GLU A 38 -10.11 -6.21 0.19
N THR A 39 -9.67 -7.22 -0.55
CA THR A 39 -10.14 -7.47 -1.91
C THR A 39 -10.14 -8.95 -2.30
N GLY A 40 -11.15 -9.35 -3.10
CA GLY A 40 -11.33 -10.73 -3.56
C GLY A 40 -10.40 -11.09 -4.72
N VAL A 41 -10.75 -10.65 -5.94
CA VAL A 41 -10.00 -10.99 -7.17
C VAL A 41 -9.59 -9.73 -7.91
N SER A 42 -8.35 -9.29 -7.77
CA SER A 42 -7.97 -7.95 -8.23
C SER A 42 -6.53 -7.76 -8.70
N ASN A 43 -6.33 -6.71 -9.50
CA ASN A 43 -5.01 -6.11 -9.69
C ASN A 43 -4.99 -4.80 -8.91
N MET A 44 -4.09 -4.72 -7.93
CA MET A 44 -3.94 -3.57 -7.06
C MET A 44 -2.62 -2.87 -7.34
N THR A 45 -2.69 -1.55 -7.53
CA THR A 45 -1.52 -0.67 -7.58
C THR A 45 -1.53 0.27 -6.39
N LEU A 46 -0.45 0.26 -5.61
CA LEU A 46 -0.19 1.28 -4.59
C LEU A 46 0.87 2.23 -5.11
N VAL A 47 0.54 3.51 -5.27
CA VAL A 47 1.52 4.54 -5.64
C VAL A 47 2.07 5.14 -4.35
N ILE A 48 3.35 4.90 -4.08
CA ILE A 48 4.03 5.32 -2.84
C ILE A 48 5.32 6.02 -3.25
N PRO A 49 5.43 7.35 -3.04
CA PRO A 49 6.65 8.08 -3.35
C PRO A 49 7.85 7.56 -2.56
N ALA A 50 9.04 7.66 -3.15
CA ALA A 50 10.29 7.39 -2.43
C ALA A 50 10.47 8.40 -1.27
N GLY A 51 11.11 7.95 -0.18
CA GLY A 51 11.40 8.80 0.98
C GLY A 51 10.27 8.89 2.01
N VAL A 52 9.11 8.29 1.74
CA VAL A 52 8.07 8.04 2.75
C VAL A 52 8.43 6.75 3.52
N PRO A 53 8.50 6.78 4.87
CA PRO A 53 8.64 5.56 5.66
C PRO A 53 7.39 4.70 5.54
N VAL A 54 7.53 3.46 5.08
CA VAL A 54 6.40 2.54 4.91
C VAL A 54 6.70 1.17 5.47
N GLN A 55 5.70 0.61 6.17
CA GLN A 55 5.61 -0.82 6.45
C GLN A 55 4.34 -1.37 5.77
N LEU A 56 4.52 -2.25 4.80
CA LEU A 56 3.45 -2.95 4.09
C LEU A 56 3.45 -4.43 4.49
N THR A 57 2.37 -4.89 5.08
CA THR A 57 2.11 -6.32 5.31
C THR A 57 1.15 -6.83 4.23
N VAL A 58 1.53 -7.90 3.54
CA VAL A 58 0.70 -8.53 2.53
C VAL A 58 0.21 -9.88 3.05
N GLU A 59 -1.09 -9.98 3.29
CA GLU A 59 -1.75 -11.22 3.70
C GLU A 59 -2.52 -11.75 2.50
N SER A 60 -1.92 -12.68 1.75
CA SER A 60 -2.52 -13.10 0.49
C SER A 60 -2.73 -14.60 0.39
N GLY A 61 -3.75 -14.97 -0.37
CA GLY A 61 -3.85 -16.28 -1.00
C GLY A 61 -2.95 -16.39 -2.23
N LEU A 62 -3.54 -16.62 -3.40
CA LEU A 62 -2.83 -16.73 -4.69
C LEU A 62 -2.47 -15.35 -5.26
N SER A 63 -1.47 -14.67 -4.66
CA SER A 63 -1.03 -13.35 -5.16
C SER A 63 0.43 -13.28 -5.60
N ASN A 64 0.68 -12.54 -6.68
CA ASN A 64 2.03 -12.06 -7.01
C ASN A 64 2.22 -10.66 -6.45
N VAL A 65 3.35 -10.42 -5.80
CA VAL A 65 3.72 -9.12 -5.26
C VAL A 65 4.93 -8.59 -6.01
N ASN A 66 4.75 -7.50 -6.74
CA ASN A 66 5.81 -6.80 -7.46
C ASN A 66 6.17 -5.50 -6.72
N VAL A 67 7.42 -5.40 -6.28
CA VAL A 67 7.91 -4.27 -5.49
C VAL A 67 9.14 -3.66 -6.18
N PRO A 68 9.25 -2.32 -6.29
CA PRO A 68 10.42 -1.66 -6.83
C PRO A 68 11.69 -1.96 -6.04
N GLU A 69 12.84 -1.80 -6.69
CA GLU A 69 14.14 -1.86 -6.02
C GLU A 69 14.25 -0.89 -4.83
N GLY A 70 15.02 -1.25 -3.80
CA GLY A 70 15.23 -0.43 -2.61
C GLY A 70 14.24 -0.67 -1.47
N TRP A 71 13.22 -1.51 -1.68
CA TRP A 71 12.41 -2.03 -0.58
C TRP A 71 13.09 -3.25 0.05
N ALA A 72 13.06 -3.35 1.37
CA ALA A 72 13.48 -4.56 2.08
C ALA A 72 12.28 -5.50 2.28
N LYS A 73 12.51 -6.81 2.15
CA LYS A 73 11.50 -7.85 2.35
C LYS A 73 11.90 -8.76 3.49
N ASN A 74 10.98 -9.00 4.42
CA ASN A 74 11.10 -10.02 5.45
C ASN A 74 9.77 -10.80 5.58
N GLY A 75 9.74 -12.04 5.07
CA GLY A 75 8.52 -12.82 4.98
C GLY A 75 7.46 -12.12 4.11
N ASN A 76 6.33 -11.77 4.73
CA ASN A 76 5.22 -11.06 4.09
C ASN A 76 5.23 -9.54 4.34
N VAL A 77 6.27 -9.03 5.00
CA VAL A 77 6.44 -7.61 5.29
C VAL A 77 7.44 -7.00 4.31
N TYR A 78 7.04 -5.87 3.70
CA TYR A 78 7.83 -5.05 2.79
C TYR A 78 8.01 -3.68 3.42
N THR A 79 9.23 -3.16 3.41
CA THR A 79 9.53 -1.88 4.05
C THR A 79 10.27 -0.95 3.10
N GLN A 80 9.92 0.34 3.19
CA GLN A 80 10.64 1.43 2.56
C GLN A 80 11.15 2.36 3.65
N THR A 81 12.45 2.68 3.60
CA THR A 81 13.04 3.69 4.47
C THR A 81 12.67 5.09 4.00
N GLY A 82 12.49 6.01 4.94
CA GLY A 82 12.16 7.39 4.65
C GLY A 82 12.31 8.27 5.89
N SER A 83 11.77 9.49 5.81
CA SER A 83 11.76 10.44 6.92
C SER A 83 10.38 11.06 7.08
N GLY A 84 10.05 11.48 8.31
CA GLY A 84 8.76 12.08 8.63
C GLY A 84 7.73 11.03 9.04
N PRO A 85 6.43 11.33 8.87
CA PRO A 85 5.37 10.42 9.32
C PRO A 85 5.34 9.11 8.54
N ALA A 86 4.96 8.04 9.22
CA ALA A 86 4.98 6.68 8.69
C ALA A 86 3.61 6.25 8.14
N LEU A 87 3.62 5.50 7.05
CA LEU A 87 2.45 4.84 6.48
C LEU A 87 2.51 3.34 6.79
N THR A 88 1.52 2.84 7.52
CA THR A 88 1.37 1.40 7.77
C THR A 88 0.24 0.87 6.90
N ILE A 89 0.51 -0.15 6.08
CA ILE A 89 -0.47 -0.71 5.14
C ILE A 89 -0.61 -2.19 5.38
N ILE A 90 -1.84 -2.68 5.48
CA ILE A 90 -2.18 -4.09 5.48
C ILE A 90 -3.04 -4.36 4.24
N VAL A 91 -2.63 -5.32 3.43
CA VAL A 91 -3.31 -5.69 2.20
C VAL A 91 -3.70 -7.17 2.24
N GLU A 92 -5.00 -7.42 2.20
CA GLU A 92 -5.62 -8.72 2.06
C GLU A 92 -6.16 -8.90 0.64
N ILE A 93 -5.56 -9.84 -0.12
CA ILE A 93 -5.99 -10.18 -1.49
C ILE A 93 -6.27 -11.67 -1.57
N GLY A 94 -7.51 -12.04 -1.95
CA GLY A 94 -7.88 -13.43 -2.19
C GLY A 94 -7.08 -14.06 -3.33
N ALA A 95 -7.11 -13.44 -4.52
CA ALA A 95 -6.32 -13.82 -5.68
C ALA A 95 -6.00 -12.62 -6.58
N GLY A 96 -4.81 -12.59 -7.18
CA GLY A 96 -4.45 -11.59 -8.18
C GLY A 96 -3.05 -11.00 -8.01
N ASN A 97 -2.89 -9.71 -8.26
CA ASN A 97 -1.57 -9.07 -8.26
C ASN A 97 -1.56 -7.80 -7.41
N LEU A 98 -0.49 -7.61 -6.64
CA LEU A 98 -0.17 -6.37 -5.96
C LEU A 98 1.09 -5.78 -6.59
N THR A 99 1.01 -4.54 -7.07
CA THR A 99 2.15 -3.79 -7.59
C THR A 99 2.35 -2.52 -6.79
N ILE A 100 3.59 -2.25 -6.41
CA ILE A 100 3.98 -0.95 -5.85
C ILE A 100 4.63 -0.13 -6.96
N SER A 101 4.18 1.10 -7.14
CA SER A 101 4.79 2.09 -8.03
C SER A 101 5.19 3.35 -7.26
N ARG A 102 5.94 4.25 -7.91
CA ARG A 102 6.41 5.51 -7.33
C ARG A 102 5.63 6.69 -7.88
#